data_AF-A0A524L2V4-F1
#
_entry.id   AF-A0A524L2V4-F1
#
_cell.length_a   1.000
_cell.length_b   1.000
_cell.length_c   1.000
_cell.angle_alpha   90.00
_cell.angle_beta   90.00
_cell.angle_gamma   90.00
#
_symmetry.space_group_name_H-M   'P 1'
#
loop_
_entity.id
_entity.type
_entity.pdbx_description
1 polymer ?
#
loop_
_entity_poly.entity_id
_entity_poly.type
_entity_poly.pdbx_seq_one_letter_code
_entity_poly.pdbx_strand_id
1 'polypeptide(L)'
;GGEARGAVWKTVWQGCLALGSFLTAFLVGVVFANSFRGIPIDGEGIYHGTLLTLLSPYALVGGLLFSLLFLLHGALWLAVKTDGPLQMRSVRSASRIWPVLMVTAAAFLILCAFQTELYTIYLKRPVLLIIPLVAVAALFMTRVWIERAECFKAWGSSCASIFSIVLFGVVGLYPLLLPSSLERAFSLTVHYSASSPMTLKIMLGVVLVFIPIIILYQGWVYRFFGGKVDSRAYAKH
;
A
#
# COMPACT_ATOMS: atom_id res chain seq x y z
N GLY A 1 8.31 -19.44 -37.69
CA GLY A 1 8.58 -18.02 -38.01
C GLY A 1 9.00 -17.27 -36.75
N GLY A 2 10.10 -16.51 -36.82
CA GLY A 2 10.69 -15.81 -35.67
C GLY A 2 9.79 -14.76 -35.02
N GLU A 3 8.91 -14.11 -35.78
CA GLU A 3 7.98 -13.07 -35.29
C GLU A 3 6.92 -13.62 -34.34
N ALA A 4 6.35 -14.79 -34.65
CA ALA A 4 5.38 -15.45 -33.78
C ALA A 4 6.01 -15.88 -32.44
N ARG A 5 7.28 -16.33 -32.47
CA ARG A 5 8.03 -16.66 -31.25
C ARG A 5 8.32 -15.42 -30.40
N GLY A 6 8.61 -14.28 -31.02
CA GLY A 6 8.79 -12.99 -30.34
C GLY A 6 7.50 -12.46 -29.70
N ALA A 7 6.36 -12.59 -30.38
CA ALA A 7 5.06 -12.18 -29.84
C ALA A 7 4.64 -13.03 -28.63
N VAL A 8 4.76 -14.35 -28.71
CA VAL A 8 4.48 -15.27 -27.59
C VAL A 8 5.39 -14.96 -26.40
N TRP A 9 6.68 -14.79 -26.65
CA TRP A 9 7.65 -14.43 -25.60
C TRP A 9 7.26 -13.14 -24.87
N LYS A 10 6.93 -12.07 -25.60
CA LYS A 10 6.49 -10.79 -25.01
C LYS A 10 5.27 -10.97 -24.12
N THR A 11 4.25 -11.69 -24.60
CA THR A 11 3.02 -11.95 -23.84
C THR A 11 3.30 -12.72 -22.54
N VAL A 12 4.18 -13.73 -22.59
CA VAL A 12 4.58 -14.50 -21.40
C VAL A 12 5.21 -13.58 -20.36
N TRP A 13 6.21 -12.77 -20.74
CA TRP A 13 6.88 -11.87 -19.80
C TRP A 13 5.98 -10.76 -19.27
N GLN A 14 5.08 -10.22 -20.09
CA GLN A 14 4.07 -9.28 -19.62
C GLN A 14 3.14 -9.93 -18.58
N GLY A 15 2.77 -11.20 -18.80
CA GLY A 15 2.01 -11.99 -17.83
C GLY A 15 2.77 -12.19 -16.52
N CYS A 16 4.04 -12.60 -16.58
CA CYS A 16 4.89 -12.78 -15.40
C CYS A 16 5.05 -11.49 -14.59
N LEU A 17 5.30 -10.35 -15.26
CA LEU A 17 5.44 -9.05 -14.60
C LEU A 17 4.13 -8.59 -13.95
N ALA A 18 3.00 -8.78 -14.63
CA ALA A 18 1.69 -8.43 -14.09
C ALA A 18 1.34 -9.29 -12.88
N LEU A 19 1.55 -10.62 -12.98
CA LEU A 19 1.27 -11.55 -11.89
C LEU A 19 2.19 -11.30 -10.69
N GLY A 20 3.50 -11.12 -10.91
CA GLY A 20 4.45 -10.82 -9.85
C GLY A 20 4.10 -9.52 -9.11
N SER A 21 3.83 -8.46 -9.86
CA SER A 21 3.43 -7.16 -9.26
C SER A 21 2.13 -7.26 -8.47
N PHE A 22 1.14 -7.98 -9.01
CA PHE A 22 -0.13 -8.22 -8.33
C PHE A 22 0.06 -9.03 -7.04
N LEU A 23 0.79 -10.14 -7.11
CA LEU A 23 1.04 -11.02 -5.96
C LEU A 23 1.80 -10.27 -4.85
N THR A 24 2.83 -9.50 -5.19
CA THR A 24 3.54 -8.68 -4.19
C THR A 24 2.60 -7.71 -3.49
N ALA A 25 1.80 -6.94 -4.24
CA ALA A 25 0.84 -6.01 -3.67
C ALA A 25 -0.19 -6.71 -2.78
N PHE A 26 -0.73 -7.82 -3.27
CA PHE A 26 -1.77 -8.59 -2.59
C PHE A 26 -1.26 -9.21 -1.28
N LEU A 27 -0.11 -9.88 -1.33
CA LEU A 27 0.47 -10.55 -0.16
C LEU A 27 0.88 -9.55 0.92
N VAL A 28 1.38 -8.36 0.55
CA VAL A 28 1.65 -7.29 1.52
C VAL A 28 0.37 -6.89 2.27
N GLY A 29 -0.74 -6.70 1.55
CA GLY A 29 -2.03 -6.38 2.18
C GLY A 29 -2.56 -7.51 3.07
N VAL A 30 -2.40 -8.77 2.65
CA VAL A 30 -2.74 -9.96 3.47
C VAL A 30 -1.94 -9.98 4.76
N VAL A 31 -0.63 -9.70 4.69
CA VAL A 31 0.23 -9.65 5.89
C VAL A 31 -0.23 -8.54 6.83
N PHE A 32 -0.44 -7.31 6.34
CA PHE A 32 -0.90 -6.20 7.18
C PHE A 32 -2.24 -6.50 7.87
N ALA A 33 -3.20 -7.05 7.13
CA ALA A 33 -4.49 -7.41 7.71
C ALA A 33 -4.35 -8.50 8.79
N ASN A 34 -3.56 -9.54 8.56
CA ASN A 34 -3.29 -10.53 9.62
C ASN A 34 -2.57 -9.92 10.82
N SER A 35 -1.66 -8.96 10.63
CA SER A 35 -1.05 -8.22 11.73
C SER A 35 -2.07 -7.42 12.55
N PHE A 36 -3.13 -6.90 11.92
CA PHE A 36 -4.19 -6.16 12.64
C PHE A 36 -5.15 -7.08 13.41
N ARG A 37 -5.52 -8.21 12.80
CA ARG A 37 -6.37 -9.23 13.42
C ARG A 37 -5.65 -10.04 14.49
N GLY A 38 -4.34 -10.16 14.37
CA GLY A 38 -3.50 -11.04 15.17
C GLY A 38 -3.36 -12.44 14.55
N ILE A 39 -2.30 -13.12 14.96
CA ILE A 39 -1.96 -14.47 14.48
C ILE A 39 -1.89 -15.45 15.66
N PRO A 40 -2.11 -16.76 15.43
CA PRO A 40 -2.05 -17.77 16.49
C PRO A 40 -0.60 -18.04 16.91
N ILE A 41 -0.08 -17.22 17.82
CA ILE A 41 1.27 -17.35 18.40
C ILE A 41 1.16 -17.56 19.91
N ASP A 42 1.94 -18.48 20.46
CA ASP A 42 1.97 -18.76 21.89
C ASP A 42 3.02 -17.92 22.66
N GLY A 43 3.15 -18.17 23.97
CA GLY A 43 4.10 -17.47 24.83
C GLY A 43 5.58 -17.74 24.54
N GLU A 44 5.90 -18.81 23.79
CA GLU A 44 7.27 -19.11 23.34
C GLU A 44 7.57 -18.47 21.97
N GLY A 45 6.59 -17.80 21.36
CA GLY A 45 6.72 -17.21 20.03
C GLY A 45 6.53 -18.23 18.91
N ILE A 46 6.00 -19.41 19.21
CA ILE A 46 5.74 -20.46 18.22
C ILE A 46 4.40 -20.20 17.56
N TYR A 47 4.41 -20.22 16.22
CA TYR A 47 3.22 -20.06 15.41
C TYR A 47 2.50 -21.41 15.24
N HIS A 48 1.21 -21.45 15.64
CA HIS A 48 0.35 -22.64 15.60
C HIS A 48 -0.63 -22.67 14.42
N GLY A 49 -0.54 -21.70 13.51
CA GLY A 49 -1.39 -21.64 12.33
C GLY A 49 -0.82 -22.39 11.12
N THR A 50 -1.56 -22.35 10.01
CA THR A 50 -1.10 -22.81 8.69
C THR A 50 -1.11 -21.66 7.69
N LEU A 51 -0.57 -21.87 6.48
CA LEU A 51 -0.68 -20.85 5.41
C LEU A 51 -2.14 -20.49 5.10
N LEU A 52 -3.05 -21.46 5.17
CA LEU A 52 -4.48 -21.23 4.91
C LEU A 52 -5.13 -20.37 5.99
N THR A 53 -4.66 -20.44 7.24
CA THR A 53 -5.18 -19.58 8.31
C THR A 53 -4.90 -18.09 8.09
N LEU A 54 -3.85 -17.77 7.32
CA LEU A 54 -3.52 -16.40 6.93
C LEU A 54 -4.42 -15.89 5.78
N LEU A 55 -5.11 -16.78 5.06
CA LEU A 55 -6.02 -16.43 3.95
C LEU A 55 -7.47 -16.30 4.43
N SER A 56 -7.68 -15.64 5.56
CA SER A 56 -9.03 -15.32 6.06
C SER A 56 -9.75 -14.31 5.15
N PRO A 57 -11.10 -14.27 5.11
CA PRO A 57 -11.84 -13.29 4.31
C PRO A 57 -11.41 -11.83 4.57
N TYR A 58 -11.10 -11.49 5.83
CA TYR A 58 -10.57 -10.18 6.19
C TYR A 58 -9.20 -9.91 5.58
N ALA A 59 -8.30 -10.89 5.64
CA ALA A 59 -6.97 -10.76 5.05
C ALA A 59 -7.03 -10.65 3.51
N LEU A 60 -7.93 -11.39 2.86
CA LEU A 60 -8.15 -11.29 1.42
C LEU A 60 -8.66 -9.91 1.01
N VAL A 61 -9.57 -9.30 1.80
CA VAL A 61 -10.02 -7.92 1.58
C VAL A 61 -8.87 -6.92 1.78
N GLY A 62 -8.01 -7.13 2.78
CA GLY A 62 -6.80 -6.34 2.98
C GLY A 62 -5.82 -6.44 1.80
N GLY A 63 -5.61 -7.65 1.27
CA GLY A 63 -4.83 -7.89 0.05
C GLY A 63 -5.41 -7.14 -1.15
N LEU A 64 -6.71 -7.28 -1.38
CA LEU A 64 -7.41 -6.58 -2.46
C LEU A 64 -7.31 -5.05 -2.32
N LEU A 65 -7.44 -4.52 -1.11
CA LEU A 65 -7.29 -3.10 -0.82
C LEU A 65 -5.91 -2.58 -1.28
N PHE A 66 -4.82 -3.24 -0.90
CA PHE A 66 -3.46 -2.83 -1.29
C PHE A 66 -3.25 -2.96 -2.81
N SER A 67 -3.72 -4.04 -3.43
CA SER A 67 -3.67 -4.20 -4.88
C SER A 67 -4.37 -3.06 -5.62
N LEU A 68 -5.57 -2.67 -5.18
CA LEU A 68 -6.34 -1.58 -5.78
C LEU A 68 -5.73 -0.21 -5.52
N LEU A 69 -5.17 0.03 -4.32
CA LEU A 69 -4.44 1.26 -4.00
C LEU A 69 -3.25 1.45 -4.93
N PHE A 70 -2.42 0.42 -5.09
CA PHE A 70 -1.24 0.50 -5.96
C PHE A 70 -1.61 0.56 -7.44
N LEU A 71 -2.67 -0.12 -7.86
CA LEU A 71 -3.16 -0.04 -9.23
C LEU A 71 -3.68 1.36 -9.58
N LEU A 72 -4.46 1.98 -8.68
CA LEU A 72 -4.93 3.35 -8.84
C LEU A 72 -3.75 4.33 -8.84
N HIS A 73 -2.84 4.21 -7.88
CA HIS A 73 -1.66 5.07 -7.76
C HIS A 73 -0.75 4.99 -8.99
N GLY A 74 -0.50 3.77 -9.50
CA GLY A 74 0.25 3.54 -10.73
C GLY A 74 -0.44 4.11 -11.96
N ALA A 75 -1.76 3.96 -12.10
CA ALA A 75 -2.52 4.56 -13.20
C ALA A 75 -2.46 6.09 -13.19
N LEU A 76 -2.54 6.71 -12.01
CA LEU A 76 -2.38 8.15 -11.83
C LEU A 76 -0.96 8.62 -12.16
N TRP A 77 0.05 7.86 -11.74
CA TRP A 77 1.45 8.15 -12.09
C TRP A 77 1.69 8.09 -13.61
N LEU A 78 1.14 7.06 -14.28
CA LEU A 78 1.17 6.99 -15.73
C LEU A 78 0.47 8.19 -16.37
N ALA A 79 -0.66 8.64 -15.84
CA ALA A 79 -1.34 9.84 -16.33
C ALA A 79 -0.52 11.12 -16.14
N VAL A 80 0.31 11.21 -15.10
CA VAL A 80 1.26 12.33 -14.92
C VAL A 80 2.40 12.28 -15.94
N LYS A 81 2.90 11.08 -16.25
CA LYS A 81 4.11 10.86 -17.07
C LYS A 81 3.86 10.68 -18.57
N THR A 82 2.61 10.62 -19.00
CA THR A 82 2.24 10.41 -20.41
C THR A 82 1.36 11.54 -20.92
N ASP A 83 1.27 11.67 -22.24
CA ASP A 83 0.41 12.62 -22.94
C ASP A 83 -0.52 11.92 -23.95
N GLY A 84 -1.52 12.67 -24.44
CA GLY A 84 -2.37 12.26 -25.55
C GLY A 84 -3.19 10.99 -25.27
N PRO A 85 -3.29 10.05 -26.24
CA PRO A 85 -4.12 8.85 -26.10
C PRO A 85 -3.75 7.96 -24.91
N LEU A 86 -2.46 7.86 -24.57
CA LEU A 86 -2.00 7.02 -23.47
C LEU A 86 -2.41 7.64 -22.12
N GLN A 87 -2.29 8.95 -21.98
CA GLN A 87 -2.76 9.67 -20.79
C GLN A 87 -4.26 9.48 -20.57
N MET A 88 -5.07 9.65 -21.62
CA MET A 88 -6.53 9.46 -21.54
C MET A 88 -6.90 8.03 -21.10
N ARG A 89 -6.16 7.02 -21.57
CA ARG A 89 -6.36 5.62 -21.13
C ARG A 89 -6.02 5.44 -19.66
N SER A 90 -4.90 6.00 -19.19
CA SER A 90 -4.48 5.95 -17.79
C SER A 90 -5.51 6.61 -16.85
N VAL A 91 -6.02 7.79 -17.22
CA VAL A 91 -7.09 8.49 -16.48
C VAL A 91 -8.39 7.70 -16.45
N ARG A 92 -8.76 7.07 -17.58
CA ARG A 92 -9.96 6.21 -17.65
C ARG A 92 -9.82 4.98 -16.78
N SER A 93 -8.65 4.33 -16.76
CA SER A 93 -8.39 3.21 -15.85
C SER A 93 -8.50 3.65 -14.39
N ALA A 94 -7.85 4.74 -14.01
CA ALA A 94 -7.95 5.30 -12.66
C ALA A 94 -9.42 5.58 -12.25
N SER A 95 -10.20 6.17 -13.15
CA SER A 95 -11.63 6.44 -12.94
C SER A 95 -12.46 5.18 -12.69
N ARG A 96 -12.13 4.07 -13.35
CA ARG A 96 -12.85 2.79 -13.22
C ARG A 96 -12.44 2.00 -11.98
N ILE A 97 -11.16 2.11 -11.58
CA ILE A 97 -10.62 1.45 -10.38
C ILE A 97 -11.16 2.12 -9.12
N TRP A 98 -11.26 3.45 -9.12
CA TRP A 98 -11.64 4.24 -7.95
C TRP A 98 -12.92 3.77 -7.22
N PRO A 99 -14.08 3.54 -7.88
CA PRO A 99 -15.29 3.12 -7.17
C PRO A 99 -15.13 1.75 -6.50
N VAL A 100 -14.42 0.81 -7.16
CA VAL A 100 -14.13 -0.51 -6.58
C VAL A 100 -13.24 -0.34 -5.35
N LEU A 101 -12.18 0.46 -5.45
CA LEU A 101 -11.31 0.78 -4.32
C LEU A 101 -12.08 1.43 -3.16
N MET A 102 -12.98 2.36 -3.44
CA MET A 102 -13.78 3.03 -2.41
C MET A 102 -14.66 2.03 -1.64
N VAL A 103 -15.34 1.13 -2.36
CA VAL A 103 -16.14 0.06 -1.74
C VAL A 103 -15.27 -0.90 -0.95
N THR A 104 -14.13 -1.33 -1.49
CA THR A 104 -13.18 -2.22 -0.79
C THR A 104 -12.61 -1.56 0.48
N ALA A 105 -12.28 -0.27 0.43
CA ALA A 105 -11.79 0.48 1.58
C ALA A 105 -12.86 0.61 2.67
N ALA A 106 -14.11 0.90 2.29
CA ALA A 106 -15.24 0.93 3.22
C ALA A 106 -15.48 -0.45 3.85
N ALA A 107 -15.51 -1.51 3.04
CA ALA A 107 -15.64 -2.88 3.52
C ALA A 107 -14.50 -3.25 4.49
N PHE A 108 -13.26 -2.88 4.18
CA PHE A 108 -12.12 -3.11 5.06
C PHE A 108 -12.27 -2.39 6.41
N LEU A 109 -12.65 -1.11 6.42
CA LEU A 109 -12.89 -0.34 7.65
C LEU A 109 -14.00 -0.94 8.51
N ILE A 110 -15.08 -1.40 7.88
CA ILE A 110 -16.19 -2.09 8.56
C ILE A 110 -15.69 -3.40 9.15
N LEU A 111 -14.98 -4.23 8.38
CA LEU A 111 -14.44 -5.50 8.87
C LEU A 111 -13.43 -5.28 10.01
N CYS A 112 -12.61 -4.23 9.96
CA CYS A 112 -11.73 -3.85 11.07
C CYS A 112 -12.52 -3.62 12.37
N ALA A 113 -13.73 -3.05 12.30
CA ALA A 113 -14.55 -2.78 13.48
C ALA A 113 -15.05 -4.07 14.15
N PHE A 114 -15.21 -5.15 13.38
CA PHE A 114 -15.69 -6.43 13.88
C PHE A 114 -14.60 -7.46 14.16
N GLN A 115 -13.43 -7.34 13.51
CA GLN A 115 -12.40 -8.37 13.56
C GLN A 115 -11.11 -7.94 14.24
N THR A 116 -11.00 -6.68 14.64
CA THR A 116 -9.77 -6.13 15.23
C THR A 116 -10.09 -5.20 16.39
N GLU A 117 -9.08 -4.95 17.22
CA GLU A 117 -9.17 -4.03 18.36
C GLU A 117 -8.70 -2.61 18.02
N LEU A 118 -8.42 -2.30 16.73
CA LEU A 118 -7.82 -1.03 16.32
C LEU A 118 -8.66 0.16 16.80
N TYR A 119 -9.99 0.09 16.67
CA TYR A 119 -10.90 1.17 17.06
C TYR A 119 -10.86 1.49 18.55
N THR A 120 -10.43 0.57 19.42
CA THR A 120 -10.32 0.87 20.85
C THR A 120 -9.33 1.99 21.14
N ILE A 121 -8.22 2.06 20.39
CA ILE A 121 -7.23 3.14 20.50
C ILE A 121 -7.82 4.47 20.03
N TYR A 122 -8.52 4.45 18.90
CA TYR A 122 -9.16 5.64 18.33
C TYR A 122 -10.27 6.21 19.21
N LEU A 123 -11.10 5.34 19.80
CA LEU A 123 -12.19 5.75 20.70
C LEU A 123 -11.66 6.27 22.03
N LYS A 124 -10.55 5.71 22.54
CA LYS A 124 -9.87 6.24 23.75
C LYS A 124 -9.16 7.56 23.50
N ARG A 125 -8.71 7.83 22.27
CA ARG A 125 -8.02 9.07 21.88
C ARG A 125 -8.65 9.65 20.60
N PRO A 126 -9.82 10.32 20.71
CA PRO A 126 -10.60 10.76 19.55
C PRO A 126 -9.87 11.67 18.57
N VAL A 127 -8.85 12.43 19.02
CA VAL A 127 -7.97 13.23 18.13
C VAL A 127 -7.36 12.38 17.01
N LEU A 128 -7.09 11.09 17.25
CA LEU A 128 -6.51 10.19 16.24
C LEU A 128 -7.48 9.82 15.12
N LEU A 129 -8.80 10.06 15.27
CA LEU A 129 -9.79 9.85 14.21
C LEU A 129 -9.54 10.73 12.98
N ILE A 130 -8.71 11.78 13.10
CA ILE A 130 -8.25 12.55 11.95
C ILE A 130 -7.53 11.67 10.92
N ILE A 131 -6.86 10.58 11.34
CA ILE A 131 -6.11 9.70 10.44
C ILE A 131 -7.05 8.98 9.44
N PRO A 132 -8.04 8.18 9.88
CA PRO A 132 -8.99 7.57 8.95
C PRO A 132 -9.85 8.62 8.21
N LEU A 133 -10.12 9.77 8.82
CA LEU A 133 -10.82 10.87 8.13
C LEU A 133 -10.01 11.42 6.95
N VAL A 134 -8.71 11.67 7.14
CA VAL A 134 -7.80 12.10 6.07
C VAL A 134 -7.67 11.01 5.00
N ALA A 135 -7.62 9.73 5.38
CA ALA A 135 -7.59 8.63 4.42
C ALA A 135 -8.81 8.65 3.47
N VAL A 136 -10.01 8.78 4.02
CA VAL A 136 -11.28 8.82 3.27
C VAL A 136 -11.37 10.12 2.45
N ALA A 137 -11.06 11.27 3.06
CA ALA A 137 -11.10 12.56 2.37
C ALA A 137 -10.09 12.62 1.21
N ALA A 138 -8.87 12.13 1.40
CA ALA A 138 -7.85 12.08 0.34
C ALA A 138 -8.23 11.10 -0.78
N LEU A 139 -8.82 9.95 -0.45
CA LEU A 139 -9.34 9.01 -1.44
C LEU A 139 -10.47 9.65 -2.25
N PHE A 140 -11.39 10.36 -1.61
CA PHE A 140 -12.47 11.09 -2.29
C PHE A 140 -11.93 12.22 -3.17
N MET A 141 -11.00 13.03 -2.65
CA MET A 141 -10.36 14.11 -3.40
C MET A 141 -9.62 13.59 -4.63
N THR A 142 -9.07 12.38 -4.58
CA THR A 142 -8.47 11.73 -5.76
C THR A 142 -9.46 11.66 -6.92
N ARG A 143 -10.74 11.33 -6.67
CA ARG A 143 -11.78 11.32 -7.71
C ARG A 143 -12.05 12.72 -8.27
N VAL A 144 -12.16 13.72 -7.40
CA VAL A 144 -12.40 15.11 -7.79
C VAL A 144 -11.28 15.62 -8.71
N TRP A 145 -10.02 15.33 -8.39
CA TRP A 145 -8.89 15.74 -9.21
C TRP A 145 -8.78 14.98 -10.53
N ILE A 146 -9.17 13.70 -10.57
CA ILE A 146 -9.31 12.93 -11.81
C ILE A 146 -10.31 13.61 -12.75
N GLU A 147 -11.48 14.01 -12.23
CA GLU A 147 -12.54 14.65 -13.02
C GLU A 147 -12.14 16.06 -13.51
N ARG A 148 -11.32 16.76 -12.73
CA ARG A 148 -10.74 18.06 -13.11
C ARG A 148 -9.55 17.96 -14.07
N ALA A 149 -9.17 16.76 -14.49
CA ALA A 149 -7.96 16.48 -15.29
C ALA A 149 -6.62 16.93 -14.63
N GLU A 150 -6.62 17.16 -13.32
CA GLU A 150 -5.47 17.61 -12.53
C GLU A 150 -4.66 16.39 -12.05
N CYS A 151 -3.99 15.71 -12.99
CA CYS A 151 -3.37 14.40 -12.75
C CYS A 151 -2.36 14.40 -11.59
N PHE A 152 -1.57 15.47 -11.43
CA PHE A 152 -0.58 15.56 -10.34
C PHE A 152 -1.23 15.70 -8.97
N LYS A 153 -2.31 16.49 -8.85
CA LYS A 153 -3.08 16.64 -7.59
C LYS A 153 -3.83 15.35 -7.25
N ALA A 154 -4.33 14.64 -8.26
CA ALA A 154 -4.94 13.33 -8.08
C ALA A 154 -3.92 12.32 -7.54
N TRP A 155 -2.72 12.27 -8.15
CA TRP A 155 -1.62 11.44 -7.67
C TRP A 155 -1.21 11.79 -6.24
N GLY A 156 -1.02 13.08 -5.92
CA GLY A 156 -0.67 13.53 -4.56
C GLY A 156 -1.74 13.17 -3.51
N SER A 157 -3.02 13.26 -3.88
CA SER A 157 -4.13 12.84 -3.01
C SER A 157 -4.13 11.33 -2.78
N SER A 158 -3.76 10.53 -3.79
CA SER A 158 -3.59 9.09 -3.62
C SER A 158 -2.43 8.75 -2.66
N CYS A 159 -1.33 9.51 -2.68
CA CYS A 159 -0.23 9.36 -1.71
C CYS A 159 -0.72 9.60 -0.28
N ALA A 160 -1.46 10.69 -0.06
CA ALA A 160 -2.01 11.03 1.24
C ALA A 160 -3.00 9.96 1.75
N SER A 161 -3.81 9.41 0.85
CA SER A 161 -4.73 8.30 1.15
C SER A 161 -3.95 7.04 1.58
N ILE A 162 -2.99 6.57 0.78
CA ILE A 162 -2.15 5.40 1.09
C ILE A 162 -1.43 5.58 2.43
N PHE A 163 -0.77 6.72 2.62
CA PHE A 163 -0.05 7.02 3.86
C PHE A 163 -0.98 6.97 5.08
N SER A 164 -2.16 7.57 4.99
CA SER A 164 -3.12 7.62 6.08
C SER A 164 -3.76 6.26 6.37
N ILE A 165 -3.98 5.42 5.35
CA ILE A 165 -4.48 4.04 5.52
C ILE A 165 -3.44 3.17 6.24
N VAL A 166 -2.17 3.27 5.85
CA VAL A 166 -1.09 2.54 6.54
C VAL A 166 -0.94 3.06 7.97
N LEU A 167 -0.97 4.37 8.16
CA LEU A 167 -0.89 5.01 9.48
C LEU A 167 -2.07 4.60 10.37
N PHE A 168 -3.27 4.42 9.80
CA PHE A 168 -4.45 3.95 10.53
C PHE A 168 -4.20 2.57 11.17
N GLY A 169 -3.61 1.64 10.42
CA GLY A 169 -3.25 0.32 10.94
C GLY A 169 -2.17 0.40 12.02
N VAL A 170 -1.07 1.12 11.75
CA VAL A 170 0.08 1.23 12.66
C VAL A 170 -0.30 1.90 13.98
N VAL A 171 -1.02 3.03 13.93
CA VAL A 171 -1.46 3.74 15.14
C VAL A 171 -2.51 2.95 15.90
N GLY A 172 -3.40 2.25 15.19
CA GLY A 172 -4.40 1.40 15.82
C GLY A 172 -3.80 0.18 16.53
N LEU A 173 -2.64 -0.31 16.07
CA LEU A 173 -1.94 -1.42 16.73
C LEU A 173 -1.19 -0.98 17.99
N TYR A 174 -0.66 0.25 18.02
CA TYR A 174 0.17 0.71 19.12
C TYR A 174 -0.53 0.54 20.49
N PRO A 175 0.12 -0.08 21.50
CA PRO A 175 1.55 -0.43 21.60
C PRO A 175 1.92 -1.85 21.12
N LEU A 176 0.95 -2.62 20.60
CA LEU A 176 1.19 -3.94 20.03
C LEU A 176 1.91 -3.80 18.68
N LEU A 177 2.83 -4.73 18.40
CA LEU A 177 3.40 -4.92 17.07
C LEU A 177 2.76 -6.12 16.38
N LEU A 178 2.48 -7.19 17.13
CA LEU A 178 1.85 -8.40 16.63
C LEU A 178 0.93 -8.98 17.70
N PRO A 179 -0.40 -8.78 17.60
CA PRO A 179 -1.37 -9.37 18.51
C PRO A 179 -1.40 -10.90 18.37
N SER A 180 -1.54 -11.60 19.50
CA SER A 180 -1.83 -13.04 19.48
C SER A 180 -3.34 -13.27 19.48
N SER A 181 -3.80 -14.18 18.61
CA SER A 181 -5.20 -14.63 18.58
C SER A 181 -5.49 -15.77 19.55
N LEU A 182 -4.46 -16.38 20.17
CA LEU A 182 -4.64 -17.45 21.16
C LEU A 182 -4.93 -16.85 22.54
N GLU A 183 -4.03 -15.99 23.02
CA GLU A 183 -4.21 -15.24 24.26
C GLU A 183 -3.57 -13.87 24.15
N ARG A 184 -4.25 -12.85 24.69
CA ARG A 184 -3.75 -11.47 24.63
C ARG A 184 -2.39 -11.31 25.33
N ALA A 185 -2.12 -12.11 26.36
CA ALA A 185 -0.86 -12.11 27.10
C ALA A 185 0.37 -12.46 26.24
N PHE A 186 0.18 -13.24 25.17
CA PHE A 186 1.26 -13.63 24.23
C PHE A 186 1.50 -12.60 23.12
N SER A 187 0.84 -11.45 23.16
CA SER A 187 1.01 -10.41 22.14
C SER A 187 2.37 -9.74 22.24
N LEU A 188 3.04 -9.59 21.09
CA LEU A 188 4.33 -8.90 21.00
C LEU A 188 4.11 -7.38 21.02
N THR A 189 4.79 -6.71 21.95
CA THR A 189 4.70 -5.26 22.13
C THR A 189 6.01 -4.58 21.75
N VAL A 190 5.95 -3.28 21.47
CA VAL A 190 7.14 -2.50 21.11
C VAL A 190 8.24 -2.51 22.18
N HIS A 191 7.89 -2.69 23.46
CA HIS A 191 8.85 -2.64 24.55
C HIS A 191 9.58 -3.97 24.76
N TYR A 192 8.89 -5.09 24.58
CA TYR A 192 9.48 -6.43 24.76
C TYR A 192 10.15 -6.95 23.49
N SER A 193 9.77 -6.44 22.31
CA SER A 193 10.30 -6.89 21.02
C SER A 193 11.36 -5.94 20.42
N ALA A 194 11.74 -4.89 21.15
CA ALA A 194 12.78 -3.98 20.70
C ALA A 194 14.18 -4.57 20.90
N SER A 195 15.07 -4.26 19.95
CA SER A 195 16.52 -4.50 20.10
C SER A 195 17.10 -3.72 21.28
N SER A 196 18.33 -4.07 21.67
CA SER A 196 19.04 -3.36 22.74
C SER A 196 19.13 -1.84 22.47
N PRO A 197 19.15 -0.98 23.50
CA PRO A 197 19.24 0.46 23.33
C PRO A 197 20.47 0.91 22.52
N MET A 198 21.57 0.17 22.62
CA MET A 198 22.78 0.42 21.85
C MET A 198 22.55 0.19 20.35
N THR A 199 21.97 -0.97 20.00
CA THR A 199 21.63 -1.31 18.61
C THR A 199 20.64 -0.30 18.03
N LEU A 200 19.64 0.13 18.80
CA LEU A 200 18.65 1.12 18.36
C LEU A 200 19.30 2.48 18.04
N LYS A 201 20.23 2.96 18.88
CA LYS A 201 20.99 4.20 18.63
C LYS A 201 21.84 4.10 17.37
N ILE A 202 22.47 2.95 17.12
CA ILE A 202 23.27 2.72 15.90
C ILE A 202 22.35 2.76 14.67
N MET A 203 21.23 2.03 14.68
CA MET A 203 20.29 2.03 13.55
C MET A 203 19.68 3.41 13.31
N LEU A 204 19.41 4.18 14.36
CA LEU A 204 18.97 5.57 14.23
C LEU A 204 20.03 6.43 13.51
N GLY A 205 21.31 6.31 13.87
CA GLY A 205 22.40 7.00 13.19
C GLY A 205 22.47 6.65 11.69
N VAL A 206 22.34 5.36 11.36
CA VAL A 206 22.28 4.88 9.97
C VAL A 206 21.10 5.52 9.22
N VAL A 207 19.90 5.49 9.80
CA VAL A 207 18.69 6.07 9.18
C VAL A 207 18.85 7.57 8.93
N LEU A 208 19.39 8.32 9.90
CA LEU A 208 19.60 9.76 9.78
C LEU A 208 20.62 10.15 8.70
N VAL A 209 21.55 9.27 8.36
CA VAL A 209 22.54 9.51 7.30
C VAL A 209 22.02 9.03 5.94
N PHE A 210 21.58 7.78 5.85
CA PHE A 210 21.27 7.16 4.56
C PHE A 210 19.91 7.58 3.98
N ILE A 211 18.89 7.85 4.81
CA ILE A 211 17.58 8.28 4.28
C ILE A 211 17.69 9.64 3.54
N PRO A 212 18.34 10.69 4.10
CA PRO A 212 18.54 11.93 3.35
C PRO A 212 19.31 11.73 2.05
N ILE A 213 20.37 10.90 2.06
CA ILE A 213 21.16 10.59 0.85
C ILE A 213 20.27 9.94 -0.22
N ILE A 214 19.46 8.95 0.15
CA ILE A 214 18.54 8.26 -0.76
C ILE A 214 17.51 9.25 -1.34
N ILE A 215 16.93 10.12 -0.50
CA ILE A 215 15.96 11.13 -0.95
C ILE A 215 16.60 12.12 -1.92
N LEU A 216 17.81 12.63 -1.61
CA LEU A 216 18.54 13.54 -2.49
C LEU A 216 18.86 12.90 -3.85
N TYR A 217 19.35 11.66 -3.82
CA TYR A 217 19.64 10.90 -5.03
C TYR A 217 18.37 10.65 -5.85
N GLN A 218 17.28 10.20 -5.23
CA GLN A 218 16.00 10.04 -5.90
C GLN A 218 15.52 11.37 -6.49
N GLY A 219 15.56 12.46 -5.74
CA GLY A 219 15.20 13.79 -6.23
C GLY A 219 16.02 14.22 -7.45
N TRP A 220 17.34 13.95 -7.44
CA TRP A 220 18.22 14.20 -8.58
C TRP A 220 17.83 13.37 -9.80
N VAL A 221 17.61 12.05 -9.65
CA VAL A 221 17.15 11.16 -10.73
C VAL A 221 15.82 11.64 -11.31
N TYR A 222 14.85 12.00 -10.46
CA TYR A 222 13.54 12.48 -10.89
C TYR A 222 13.61 13.81 -11.63
N ARG A 223 14.53 14.70 -11.23
CA ARG A 223 14.78 15.96 -11.95
C ARG A 223 15.45 15.71 -13.29
N PHE A 224 16.42 14.79 -13.34
CA PHE A 224 17.17 14.47 -14.55
C PHE A 224 16.31 13.75 -15.60
N PHE A 225 15.48 12.80 -15.20
CA PHE A 225 14.55 12.04 -16.06
C PHE A 225 13.10 12.56 -15.99
N GLY A 226 12.93 13.86 -15.77
CA GLY A 226 11.63 14.46 -15.47
C GLY A 226 10.63 14.48 -16.63
N GLY A 227 11.11 14.37 -17.87
CA GLY A 227 10.32 14.49 -19.09
C GLY A 227 9.17 13.47 -19.19
N LYS A 228 8.16 13.83 -19.99
CA LYS A 228 7.07 12.91 -20.34
C LYS A 228 7.49 11.96 -21.45
N VAL A 229 6.92 10.77 -21.43
CA VAL A 229 7.21 9.73 -22.41
C VAL A 229 6.22 9.86 -23.56
N ASP A 230 6.71 10.26 -24.74
CA ASP A 230 5.91 10.31 -25.98
C ASP A 230 6.02 8.98 -26.75
N SER A 231 4.86 8.46 -27.18
CA SER A 231 4.72 7.38 -28.15
C SER A 231 5.55 7.56 -29.43
N ARG A 232 5.82 8.78 -29.90
CA ARG A 232 6.68 9.01 -31.08
C ARG A 232 8.16 8.81 -30.79
N ALA A 233 8.61 8.99 -29.54
CA ALA A 233 10.00 8.77 -29.16
C ALA A 233 10.37 7.28 -29.14
N TYR A 234 9.41 6.41 -28.80
CA TYR A 234 9.58 4.94 -28.84
C TYR A 234 9.67 4.35 -30.25
N ALA A 235 9.21 5.05 -31.30
CA ALA A 235 9.35 4.58 -32.67
C ALA A 235 10.75 4.89 -33.26
N LYS A 236 11.57 5.69 -32.56
CA LYS A 236 12.90 6.13 -32.99
C LYS A 236 14.06 5.35 -32.35
N HIS A 237 13.78 4.52 -31.34
CA HIS A 237 14.75 3.74 -30.57
C HIS A 237 14.22 2.33 -30.35
#